data_AF-A0A9D1RMH1-F1
#
_entry.id   AF-A0A9D1RMH1-F1
#
_cell.length_a   1.000
_cell.length_b   1.000
_cell.length_c   1.000
_cell.angle_alpha   90.00
_cell.angle_beta   90.00
_cell.angle_gamma   90.00
#
_symmetry.space_group_name_H-M   'P 1'
#
loop_
_entity.id
_entity.type
_entity.pdbx_description
1 polymer ?
#
loop_
_entity_poly.entity_id
_entity_poly.type
_entity_poly.pdbx_seq_one_letter_code
_entity_poly.pdbx_strand_id
1 'polypeptide(L)'
;MSGYDLYNSLGLSRVHPPEELAEQLDRKLTDLRSQGYSDDTPEVSEASAARAVLGDAGKRTEYDQALDAPDDEPGIPWIISLAQRPIGPQWGVPSSDGAKKGVSLDSLTSLLKPLYVAAAVAVLLVLSFGNFFFTWAKAEIDGEPGGMNGFGVLSEDSTLFTRTLFLYTALLVIVLLIAGAIMLATSSASKAGALVAAVGGGLLTIYAFIAMVTKFGAEDLFGVMEGDREMMGQLFGTSTIEGSIGIGSIFGLILGLLVLAVTVFYVIKGEGRILPARQQTAQQPEQPVQQ
;
A
#
# COMPACT_ATOMS: atom_id res chain seq x y z
N MET A 1 10.23 -47.56 -3.36
CA MET A 1 8.89 -47.26 -2.82
C MET A 1 8.39 -46.12 -3.70
N SER A 2 7.23 -46.28 -4.34
CA SER A 2 6.61 -45.18 -5.07
C SER A 2 6.30 -44.07 -4.07
N GLY A 3 6.61 -42.83 -4.41
CA GLY A 3 6.25 -41.67 -3.62
C GLY A 3 4.74 -41.50 -3.54
N TYR A 4 4.36 -40.55 -2.69
CA TYR A 4 3.00 -40.34 -2.27
C TYR A 4 2.43 -39.09 -2.93
N ASP A 5 1.43 -39.31 -3.79
CA ASP A 5 0.76 -38.26 -4.55
C ASP A 5 -0.54 -37.81 -3.85
N LEU A 6 -0.51 -36.61 -3.28
CA LEU A 6 -1.62 -35.95 -2.59
C LEU A 6 -2.76 -35.58 -3.54
N TYR A 7 -2.47 -35.34 -4.82
CA TYR A 7 -3.51 -35.06 -5.81
C TYR A 7 -4.34 -36.31 -6.05
N ASN A 8 -3.66 -37.43 -6.29
CA ASN A 8 -4.30 -38.70 -6.55
C ASN A 8 -4.99 -39.28 -5.30
N SER A 9 -4.39 -39.16 -4.11
CA SER A 9 -5.00 -39.71 -2.88
C SER A 9 -6.27 -38.97 -2.47
N LEU A 10 -6.31 -37.65 -2.67
CA LEU A 10 -7.43 -36.81 -2.23
C LEU A 10 -8.45 -36.48 -3.34
N GLY A 11 -8.18 -36.90 -4.58
CA GLY A 11 -9.02 -36.62 -5.74
C GLY A 11 -8.98 -35.15 -6.18
N LEU A 12 -7.82 -34.51 -6.01
CA LEU A 12 -7.58 -33.11 -6.37
C LEU A 12 -6.93 -33.01 -7.74
N SER A 13 -7.12 -31.89 -8.43
CA SER A 13 -6.45 -31.64 -9.71
C SER A 13 -5.33 -30.62 -9.60
N ARG A 14 -4.16 -31.00 -10.14
CA ARG A 14 -2.94 -30.18 -10.20
C ARG A 14 -3.10 -28.91 -11.05
N VAL A 15 -4.19 -28.77 -11.81
CA VAL A 15 -4.47 -27.57 -12.63
C VAL A 15 -5.09 -26.42 -11.83
N HIS A 16 -5.70 -26.70 -10.67
CA HIS A 16 -6.33 -25.65 -9.86
C HIS A 16 -5.29 -24.79 -9.15
N PRO A 17 -5.52 -23.50 -8.94
CA PRO A 17 -4.63 -22.64 -8.16
C PRO A 17 -4.65 -23.01 -6.65
N PRO A 18 -3.59 -22.66 -5.88
CA PRO A 18 -3.48 -23.04 -4.47
C PRO A 18 -4.66 -22.58 -3.60
N GLU A 19 -5.23 -21.42 -3.90
CA GLU A 19 -6.39 -20.88 -3.17
C GLU A 19 -7.63 -21.76 -3.34
N GLU A 20 -7.86 -22.27 -4.55
CA GLU A 20 -8.99 -23.14 -4.83
C GLU A 20 -8.80 -24.53 -4.20
N LEU A 21 -7.58 -25.06 -4.21
CA LEU A 21 -7.24 -26.31 -3.51
C LEU A 21 -7.40 -26.17 -2.00
N ALA A 22 -6.99 -25.02 -1.45
CA ALA A 22 -7.18 -24.68 -0.04
C ALA A 22 -8.67 -24.70 0.35
N GLU A 23 -9.53 -24.05 -0.43
CA GLU A 23 -10.99 -24.04 -0.18
C GLU A 23 -11.63 -25.42 -0.33
N GLN A 24 -11.19 -26.25 -1.28
CA GLN A 24 -11.66 -27.63 -1.42
C GLN A 24 -11.27 -28.48 -0.21
N LEU A 25 -10.04 -28.32 0.28
CA LEU A 25 -9.52 -29.04 1.44
C LEU A 25 -10.15 -28.57 2.76
N ASP A 26 -10.42 -27.26 2.91
CA ASP A 26 -11.12 -26.71 4.07
C ASP A 26 -12.57 -27.23 4.17
N ARG A 27 -13.25 -27.37 3.03
CA ARG A 27 -14.56 -28.04 2.96
C ARG A 27 -14.46 -29.51 3.37
N LYS A 28 -13.50 -30.25 2.81
CA LYS A 28 -13.28 -31.67 3.14
C LYS A 28 -12.97 -31.91 4.62
N LEU A 29 -12.13 -31.06 5.22
CA LEU A 29 -11.82 -31.08 6.66
C LEU A 29 -13.06 -30.81 7.51
N THR A 30 -13.90 -29.87 7.09
CA THR A 30 -15.17 -29.58 7.77
C THR A 30 -16.13 -30.78 7.69
N ASP A 31 -16.25 -31.39 6.52
CA ASP A 31 -17.10 -32.57 6.31
C ASP A 31 -16.62 -33.76 7.15
N LEU A 32 -15.32 -34.05 7.17
CA LEU A 32 -14.73 -35.12 7.99
C LEU A 32 -15.01 -34.89 9.48
N ARG A 33 -14.78 -33.67 9.99
CA ARG A 33 -15.05 -33.33 11.39
C ARG A 33 -16.55 -33.44 11.72
N SER A 34 -17.43 -33.06 10.79
CA SER A 34 -18.89 -33.20 10.96
C SER A 34 -19.35 -34.66 11.03
N GLN A 35 -18.60 -35.58 10.41
CA GLN A 35 -18.82 -37.02 10.47
C GLN A 35 -18.24 -37.68 11.74
N GLY A 36 -17.61 -36.90 12.63
CA GLY A 36 -17.07 -37.36 13.91
C GLY A 36 -15.61 -37.79 13.88
N TYR A 37 -14.89 -37.55 12.78
CA TYR A 37 -13.46 -37.79 12.72
C TYR A 37 -12.70 -36.72 13.54
N SER A 38 -11.77 -37.17 14.39
CA SER A 38 -10.90 -36.28 15.19
C SER A 38 -9.63 -35.91 14.43
N ASP A 39 -8.91 -34.89 14.92
CA ASP A 39 -7.65 -34.44 14.30
C ASP A 39 -6.54 -35.52 14.28
N ASP A 40 -6.65 -36.55 15.11
CA ASP A 40 -5.72 -37.69 15.17
C ASP A 40 -6.07 -38.81 14.17
N THR A 41 -7.21 -38.71 13.48
CA THR A 41 -7.59 -39.71 12.48
C THR A 41 -6.73 -39.57 11.22
N PRO A 42 -6.34 -40.69 10.57
CA PRO A 42 -5.52 -40.64 9.35
C PRO A 42 -6.11 -39.73 8.27
N GLU A 43 -7.42 -39.73 8.10
CA GLU A 43 -8.14 -38.96 7.08
C GLU A 43 -8.04 -37.45 7.32
N VAL A 44 -8.21 -37.00 8.58
CA VAL A 44 -8.08 -35.59 8.94
C VAL A 44 -6.61 -35.16 8.91
N SER A 45 -5.69 -36.04 9.32
CA SER A 45 -4.25 -35.78 9.28
C SER A 45 -3.74 -35.60 7.86
N GLU A 46 -4.15 -36.48 6.94
CA GLU A 46 -3.79 -36.41 5.51
C GLU A 46 -4.37 -35.15 4.86
N ALA A 47 -5.67 -34.87 5.07
CA ALA A 47 -6.30 -33.66 4.53
C ALA A 47 -5.68 -32.37 5.10
N SER A 48 -5.28 -32.37 6.38
CA SER A 48 -4.61 -31.25 7.03
C SER A 48 -3.19 -31.04 6.47
N ALA A 49 -2.42 -32.12 6.28
CA ALA A 49 -1.11 -32.06 5.65
C ALA A 49 -1.20 -31.56 4.20
N ALA A 50 -2.15 -32.07 3.43
CA ALA A 50 -2.41 -31.60 2.09
C ALA A 50 -2.82 -30.13 2.05
N ARG A 51 -3.64 -29.69 3.00
CA ARG A 51 -4.06 -28.28 3.12
C ARG A 51 -2.86 -27.36 3.39
N ALA A 52 -1.92 -27.82 4.20
CA ALA A 52 -0.70 -27.09 4.54
C ALA A 52 0.32 -27.05 3.40
N VAL A 53 0.36 -28.08 2.54
CA VAL A 53 1.30 -28.19 1.41
C VAL A 53 0.72 -27.57 0.13
N LEU A 54 -0.47 -28.03 -0.31
CA LEU A 54 -1.08 -27.64 -1.58
C LEU A 54 -1.79 -26.28 -1.52
N GLY A 55 -2.21 -25.86 -0.33
CA GLY A 55 -2.83 -24.56 -0.10
C GLY A 55 -1.83 -23.40 0.05
N ASP A 56 -0.53 -23.69 0.05
CA ASP A 56 0.55 -22.70 0.04
C ASP A 56 1.31 -22.77 -1.28
N ALA A 57 1.41 -21.64 -1.99
CA ALA A 57 1.98 -21.61 -3.34
C ALA A 57 3.45 -22.07 -3.38
N GLY A 58 4.23 -21.75 -2.34
CA GLY A 58 5.64 -22.09 -2.30
C GLY A 58 5.86 -23.56 -1.96
N LYS A 59 5.18 -24.08 -0.93
CA LYS A 59 5.27 -25.50 -0.55
C LYS A 59 4.73 -26.39 -1.65
N ARG A 60 3.67 -25.96 -2.33
CA ARG A 60 3.17 -26.66 -3.51
C ARG A 60 4.22 -26.72 -4.62
N THR A 61 4.93 -25.62 -4.88
CA THR A 61 5.99 -25.62 -5.90
C THR A 61 7.08 -26.64 -5.58
N GLU A 62 7.52 -26.71 -4.33
CA GLU A 62 8.48 -27.73 -3.89
C GLU A 62 7.92 -29.16 -4.00
N TYR A 63 6.66 -29.35 -3.63
CA TYR A 63 5.95 -30.62 -3.75
C TYR A 63 5.82 -31.09 -5.20
N ASP A 64 5.41 -30.18 -6.08
CA ASP A 64 5.27 -30.39 -7.52
C ASP A 64 6.62 -30.74 -8.16
N GLN A 65 7.70 -30.06 -7.76
CA GLN A 65 9.05 -30.35 -8.24
C GLN A 65 9.55 -31.73 -7.79
N ALA A 66 9.24 -32.13 -6.55
CA ALA A 66 9.57 -33.47 -6.06
C ALA A 66 8.76 -34.55 -6.79
N LEU A 67 7.48 -34.27 -7.11
CA LEU A 67 6.62 -35.20 -7.83
C LEU A 67 7.08 -35.41 -9.28
N ASP A 68 7.65 -34.38 -9.91
CA ASP A 68 8.21 -34.47 -11.27
C ASP A 68 9.63 -35.06 -11.33
N ALA A 69 10.26 -35.30 -10.18
CA ALA A 69 11.61 -35.85 -10.11
C ALA A 69 11.60 -37.38 -10.32
N PRO A 70 12.33 -37.92 -11.32
CA PRO A 70 12.21 -39.33 -11.71
C PRO A 70 12.79 -40.33 -10.69
N ASP A 71 13.67 -39.90 -9.80
CA ASP A 71 14.43 -40.78 -8.89
C ASP A 71 14.12 -40.54 -7.40
N ASP A 72 13.30 -39.55 -7.05
CA ASP A 72 13.09 -39.14 -5.65
C ASP A 72 11.67 -38.61 -5.40
N GLU A 73 10.66 -39.43 -5.75
CA GLU A 73 9.27 -39.10 -5.50
C GLU A 73 9.01 -38.86 -3.99
N PRO A 74 8.14 -37.91 -3.62
CA PRO A 74 8.01 -37.44 -2.26
C PRO A 74 7.39 -38.50 -1.33
N GLY A 75 8.13 -38.95 -0.32
CA GLY A 75 7.60 -39.85 0.72
C GLY A 75 6.76 -39.13 1.78
N ILE A 76 5.87 -39.86 2.46
CA ILE A 76 5.01 -39.32 3.55
C ILE A 76 5.81 -38.53 4.62
N PRO A 77 6.97 -39.00 5.12
CA PRO A 77 7.74 -38.23 6.10
C PRO A 77 8.22 -36.87 5.59
N TRP A 78 8.59 -36.80 4.31
CA TRP A 78 9.00 -35.56 3.66
C TRP A 78 7.82 -34.60 3.53
N ILE A 79 6.65 -35.10 3.12
CA ILE A 79 5.41 -34.32 3.01
C ILE A 79 5.01 -33.71 4.36
N ILE A 80 5.07 -34.51 5.44
CA ILE A 80 4.79 -34.02 6.80
C ILE A 80 5.80 -32.95 7.20
N SER A 81 7.09 -33.15 6.89
CA SER A 81 8.13 -32.16 7.17
C SER A 81 7.88 -30.84 6.43
N LEU A 82 7.41 -30.91 5.18
CA LEU A 82 7.06 -29.76 4.36
C LEU A 82 5.81 -29.05 4.89
N ALA A 83 4.79 -29.80 5.31
CA ALA A 83 3.59 -29.27 5.93
C ALA A 83 3.91 -28.45 7.20
N GLN A 84 4.81 -28.96 8.04
CA GLN A 84 5.21 -28.33 9.30
C GLN A 84 6.12 -27.10 9.14
N ARG A 85 6.69 -26.84 7.95
CA ARG A 85 7.51 -25.64 7.74
C ARG A 85 6.64 -24.38 7.98
N PRO A 86 7.18 -23.34 8.65
CA PRO A 86 6.46 -22.09 8.85
C PRO A 86 5.94 -21.54 7.52
N ILE A 87 4.67 -21.16 7.48
CA ILE A 87 4.04 -20.51 6.32
C ILE A 87 4.74 -19.15 6.18
N GLY A 88 5.55 -18.98 5.14
CA GLY A 88 6.36 -17.78 4.92
C GLY A 88 6.45 -17.46 3.43
N PRO A 89 6.51 -16.17 3.04
CA PRO A 89 6.56 -15.79 1.64
C PRO A 89 7.91 -16.19 1.05
N GLN A 90 7.90 -17.17 0.14
CA GLN A 90 9.09 -17.68 -0.53
C GLN A 90 9.05 -17.27 -2.01
N TRP A 91 9.65 -16.12 -2.31
CA TRP A 91 10.20 -15.84 -3.63
C TRP A 91 11.61 -16.42 -3.66
N GLY A 92 11.82 -17.44 -4.50
CA GLY A 92 12.99 -18.30 -4.45
C GLY A 92 14.31 -17.64 -4.84
N VAL A 93 15.40 -18.11 -4.21
CA VAL A 93 16.70 -18.41 -4.84
C VAL A 93 17.49 -19.37 -3.91
N PRO A 94 18.47 -20.14 -4.43
CA PRO A 94 19.14 -21.21 -3.69
C PRO A 94 19.90 -20.66 -2.47
N SER A 95 19.93 -21.49 -1.42
CA SER A 95 20.57 -21.22 -0.13
C SER A 95 22.05 -20.88 -0.27
N SER A 96 22.44 -19.70 0.20
CA SER A 96 23.54 -19.50 1.17
C SER A 96 23.78 -18.00 1.37
N ASP A 97 23.74 -17.57 2.63
CA ASP A 97 24.35 -16.36 3.17
C ASP A 97 23.94 -15.00 2.58
N GLY A 98 23.01 -14.33 3.27
CA GLY A 98 22.82 -12.88 3.10
C GLY A 98 21.37 -12.42 3.26
N ALA A 99 20.90 -12.34 4.51
CA ALA A 99 19.59 -11.80 4.85
C ALA A 99 19.31 -10.41 4.25
N LYS A 100 18.32 -10.30 3.35
CA LYS A 100 17.53 -9.08 3.13
C LYS A 100 16.04 -9.39 2.88
N LYS A 101 15.35 -9.57 4.01
CA LYS A 101 13.97 -9.16 4.35
C LYS A 101 13.05 -8.77 3.16
N GLY A 102 12.30 -9.74 2.62
CA GLY A 102 11.09 -9.50 1.82
C GLY A 102 9.90 -9.17 2.72
N VAL A 103 9.14 -8.13 2.37
CA VAL A 103 7.96 -7.66 3.13
C VAL A 103 6.78 -8.62 2.90
N SER A 104 6.35 -9.35 3.92
CA SER A 104 5.14 -10.18 3.86
C SER A 104 3.87 -9.31 3.77
N LEU A 105 2.80 -9.80 3.14
CA LEU A 105 1.51 -9.09 3.12
C LEU A 105 0.94 -8.86 4.54
N ASP A 106 1.29 -9.73 5.50
CA ASP A 106 0.98 -9.56 6.92
C ASP A 106 1.80 -8.44 7.59
N SER A 107 3.01 -8.16 7.08
CA SER A 107 3.75 -6.94 7.45
C SER A 107 3.05 -5.70 6.92
N LEU A 108 2.42 -5.73 5.74
CA LEU A 108 1.70 -4.59 5.18
C LEU A 108 0.42 -4.28 5.95
N THR A 109 -0.32 -5.30 6.41
CA THR A 109 -1.50 -5.10 7.27
C THR A 109 -1.12 -4.64 8.69
N SER A 110 0.02 -5.09 9.23
CA SER A 110 0.57 -4.53 10.47
C SER A 110 0.97 -3.06 10.35
N LEU A 111 1.47 -2.65 9.17
CA LEU A 111 1.76 -1.24 8.83
C LEU A 111 0.50 -0.41 8.60
N LEU A 112 -0.66 -1.05 8.39
CA LEU A 112 -1.96 -0.41 8.27
C LEU A 112 -2.62 -0.12 9.62
N LYS A 113 -1.90 -0.18 10.75
CA LYS A 113 -2.47 0.34 12.00
C LYS A 113 -2.71 1.86 11.86
N PRO A 114 -3.84 2.38 12.39
CA PRO A 114 -4.19 3.80 12.26
C PRO A 114 -3.06 4.75 12.63
N LEU A 115 -2.28 4.40 13.68
CA LEU A 115 -1.15 5.19 14.14
C LEU A 115 0.01 5.26 13.14
N TYR A 116 0.34 4.16 12.45
CA TYR A 116 1.41 4.16 11.44
C TYR A 116 0.98 4.96 10.20
N VAL A 117 -0.28 4.86 9.82
CA VAL A 117 -0.84 5.67 8.72
C VAL A 117 -0.87 7.15 9.10
N ALA A 118 -1.26 7.49 10.35
CA ALA A 118 -1.17 8.85 10.86
C ALA A 118 0.28 9.37 10.82
N ALA A 119 1.25 8.56 11.23
CA ALA A 119 2.67 8.92 11.19
C ALA A 119 3.17 9.13 9.75
N ALA A 120 2.79 8.26 8.81
CA ALA A 120 3.12 8.41 7.39
C ALA A 120 2.52 9.71 6.82
N VAL A 121 1.25 10.00 7.10
CA VAL A 121 0.60 11.26 6.71
C VAL A 121 1.29 12.46 7.33
N ALA A 122 1.73 12.37 8.59
CA ALA A 122 2.47 13.45 9.26
C ALA A 122 3.85 13.72 8.61
N VAL A 123 4.56 12.67 8.19
CA VAL A 123 5.81 12.83 7.42
C VAL A 123 5.54 13.49 6.08
N LEU A 124 4.52 13.03 5.35
CA LEU A 124 4.12 13.61 4.07
C LEU A 124 3.62 15.06 4.21
N LEU A 125 2.98 15.40 5.33
CA LEU A 125 2.60 16.77 5.68
C LEU A 125 3.84 17.66 5.81
N VAL A 126 4.87 17.23 6.54
CA VAL A 126 6.11 18.00 6.72
C VAL A 126 6.80 18.22 5.38
N LEU A 127 6.88 17.18 4.54
CA LEU A 127 7.44 17.30 3.19
C LEU A 127 6.61 18.23 2.31
N SER A 128 5.28 18.17 2.40
CA SER A 128 4.37 19.09 1.68
C SER A 128 4.57 20.53 2.14
N PHE A 129 4.70 20.76 3.45
CA PHE A 129 5.00 22.07 4.00
C PHE A 129 6.34 22.61 3.47
N GLY A 130 7.38 21.77 3.45
CA GLY A 130 8.66 22.16 2.87
C GLY A 130 8.54 22.50 1.38
N ASN A 131 7.78 21.72 0.62
CA ASN A 131 7.54 21.98 -0.80
C ASN A 131 6.81 23.32 -1.03
N PHE A 132 5.85 23.67 -0.17
CA PHE A 132 5.07 24.91 -0.29
C PHE A 132 5.82 26.15 0.18
N PHE A 133 6.56 26.06 1.29
CA PHE A 133 7.01 27.25 2.02
C PHE A 133 8.51 27.46 1.99
N PHE A 134 9.32 26.44 1.67
CA PHE A 134 10.77 26.61 1.60
C PHE A 134 11.24 26.89 0.19
N THR A 135 12.08 27.92 0.09
CA THR A 135 12.87 28.20 -1.09
C THR A 135 13.99 27.17 -1.19
N TRP A 136 13.85 26.18 -2.06
CA TRP A 136 14.84 25.12 -2.25
C TRP A 136 15.60 25.26 -3.57
N ALA A 137 15.16 26.14 -4.46
CA ALA A 137 15.88 26.51 -5.68
C ALA A 137 16.02 28.03 -5.81
N LYS A 138 17.04 28.45 -6.57
CA LYS A 138 17.22 29.83 -7.02
C LYS A 138 17.22 29.80 -8.54
N ALA A 139 16.57 30.76 -9.18
CA ALA A 139 16.87 31.03 -10.58
C ALA A 139 16.85 32.52 -10.86
N GLU A 140 17.47 32.87 -11.98
CA GLU A 140 17.61 34.25 -12.44
C GLU A 140 16.37 34.65 -13.23
N ILE A 141 15.82 35.81 -12.88
CA ILE A 141 14.54 36.33 -13.40
C ILE A 141 14.77 37.77 -13.72
N ASP A 142 14.67 38.12 -14.99
CA ASP A 142 14.95 39.47 -15.47
C ASP A 142 16.33 40.00 -15.03
N GLY A 143 17.30 39.09 -14.85
CA GLY A 143 18.67 39.40 -14.41
C GLY A 143 18.89 39.41 -12.89
N GLU A 144 17.85 39.17 -12.09
CA GLU A 144 17.94 39.16 -10.63
C GLU A 144 17.70 37.76 -10.04
N PRO A 145 18.41 37.36 -8.97
CA PRO A 145 18.22 36.05 -8.35
C PRO A 145 16.92 35.99 -7.55
N GLY A 146 15.94 35.23 -8.06
CA GLY A 146 14.67 34.93 -7.41
C GLY A 146 14.68 33.59 -6.69
N GLY A 147 14.05 33.56 -5.50
CA GLY A 147 13.80 32.31 -4.78
C GLY A 147 12.64 31.52 -5.40
N MET A 148 12.77 30.20 -5.47
CA MET A 148 11.73 29.30 -5.96
C MET A 148 11.40 28.20 -4.97
N ASN A 149 10.12 27.84 -4.92
CA ASN A 149 9.60 26.70 -4.16
C ASN A 149 8.96 25.66 -5.11
N GLY A 150 8.23 24.71 -4.53
CA GLY A 150 7.56 23.62 -5.23
C GLY A 150 6.60 24.02 -6.35
N PHE A 151 6.20 25.28 -6.43
CA PHE A 151 5.10 25.71 -7.28
C PHE A 151 5.40 26.99 -8.06
N GLY A 152 6.63 27.46 -8.01
CA GLY A 152 7.05 28.57 -8.83
C GLY A 152 8.02 29.53 -8.15
N VAL A 153 8.12 30.69 -8.79
CA VAL A 153 8.91 31.80 -8.35
C VAL A 153 8.19 32.59 -7.28
N LEU A 154 8.91 32.92 -6.21
CA LEU A 154 8.53 33.93 -5.24
C LEU A 154 9.08 35.29 -5.70
N SER A 155 8.45 35.92 -6.71
CA SER A 155 8.78 37.30 -7.13
C SER A 155 7.70 38.28 -6.65
N GLU A 156 8.12 39.51 -6.36
CA GLU A 156 7.20 40.60 -6.01
C GLU A 156 6.23 40.93 -7.15
N ASP A 157 6.63 40.67 -8.40
CA ASP A 157 5.85 40.94 -9.61
C ASP A 157 4.83 39.84 -9.97
N SER A 158 4.79 38.73 -9.22
CA SER A 158 3.74 37.73 -9.40
C SER A 158 2.36 38.35 -9.14
N THR A 159 1.40 38.15 -10.06
CA THR A 159 0.07 38.73 -9.90
C THR A 159 -0.53 38.29 -8.57
N LEU A 160 -1.02 39.26 -7.78
CA LEU A 160 -1.62 39.03 -6.45
C LEU A 160 -2.59 37.83 -6.47
N PHE A 161 -3.40 37.71 -7.52
CA PHE A 161 -4.34 36.62 -7.71
C PHE A 161 -3.71 35.22 -7.70
N THR A 162 -2.61 35.01 -8.44
CA THR A 162 -1.93 33.71 -8.52
C THR A 162 -1.31 33.33 -7.19
N ARG A 163 -0.67 34.29 -6.52
CA ARG A 163 -0.07 34.11 -5.19
C ARG A 163 -1.12 33.81 -4.12
N THR A 164 -2.28 34.46 -4.19
CA THR A 164 -3.40 34.26 -3.27
C THR A 164 -4.06 32.90 -3.45
N LEU A 165 -4.35 32.47 -4.69
CA LEU A 165 -4.95 31.16 -4.97
C LEU A 165 -4.01 30.02 -4.54
N PHE A 166 -2.71 30.17 -4.81
CA PHE A 166 -1.68 29.24 -4.36
C PHE A 166 -1.67 29.10 -2.84
N LEU A 167 -1.63 30.22 -2.12
CA LEU A 167 -1.61 30.23 -0.66
C LEU A 167 -2.86 29.55 -0.07
N TYR A 168 -4.04 29.83 -0.61
CA TYR A 168 -5.29 29.19 -0.15
C TYR A 168 -5.29 27.69 -0.41
N THR A 169 -4.80 27.25 -1.56
CA THR A 169 -4.68 25.82 -1.88
C THR A 169 -3.71 25.13 -0.92
N ALA A 170 -2.55 25.73 -0.69
CA ALA A 170 -1.54 25.21 0.24
C ALA A 170 -2.10 25.11 1.65
N LEU A 171 -2.74 26.16 2.16
CA LEU A 171 -3.37 26.17 3.49
C LEU A 171 -4.47 25.11 3.61
N LEU A 172 -5.33 24.98 2.60
CA LEU A 172 -6.39 23.98 2.59
C LEU A 172 -5.82 22.56 2.63
N VAL A 173 -4.82 22.25 1.81
CA VAL A 173 -4.13 20.95 1.81
C VAL A 173 -3.53 20.67 3.19
N ILE A 174 -2.79 21.62 3.76
CA ILE A 174 -2.17 21.48 5.08
C ILE A 174 -3.21 21.23 6.17
N VAL A 175 -4.30 21.99 6.19
CA VAL A 175 -5.40 21.81 7.16
C VAL A 175 -6.04 20.43 7.03
N LEU A 176 -6.31 19.97 5.81
CA LEU A 176 -6.89 18.64 5.56
C LEU A 176 -5.94 17.52 6.00
N LEU A 177 -4.65 17.63 5.72
CA LEU A 177 -3.65 16.66 6.15
C LEU A 177 -3.50 16.62 7.67
N ILE A 178 -3.48 17.78 8.34
CA ILE A 178 -3.44 17.87 9.81
C ILE A 178 -4.71 17.24 10.41
N ALA A 179 -5.89 17.65 9.94
CA ALA A 179 -7.16 17.12 10.43
C ALA A 179 -7.26 15.60 10.23
N GLY A 180 -6.88 15.12 9.05
CA GLY A 180 -6.86 13.70 8.73
C GLY A 180 -5.88 12.91 9.61
N ALA A 181 -4.66 13.42 9.83
CA ALA A 181 -3.67 12.79 10.69
C ALA A 181 -4.13 12.73 12.16
N ILE A 182 -4.71 13.81 12.69
CA ILE A 182 -5.26 13.83 14.06
C ILE A 182 -6.39 12.82 14.18
N MET A 183 -7.32 12.79 13.22
CA MET A 183 -8.43 11.84 13.24
C MET A 183 -7.97 10.39 13.13
N LEU A 184 -6.96 10.10 12.30
CA LEU A 184 -6.33 8.78 12.22
C LEU A 184 -5.69 8.35 13.54
N ALA A 185 -5.05 9.28 14.25
CA ALA A 185 -4.34 8.99 15.50
C ALA A 185 -5.26 8.88 16.73
N THR A 186 -6.37 9.62 16.74
CA THR A 186 -7.15 9.84 17.98
C THR A 186 -8.61 9.39 17.92
N SER A 187 -9.19 9.23 16.74
CA SER A 187 -10.64 8.99 16.62
C SER A 187 -10.98 7.51 16.46
N SER A 188 -12.18 7.14 16.91
CA SER A 188 -12.80 5.84 16.59
C SER A 188 -13.24 5.72 15.13
N ALA A 189 -13.16 6.82 14.35
CA ALA A 189 -13.53 6.91 12.94
C ALA A 189 -12.28 7.11 12.06
N SER A 190 -11.26 6.26 12.26
CA SER A 190 -9.98 6.34 11.56
C SER A 190 -10.10 6.33 10.03
N LYS A 191 -11.11 5.65 9.46
CA LYS A 191 -11.39 5.68 8.02
C LYS A 191 -11.89 7.04 7.52
N ALA A 192 -12.65 7.78 8.34
CA ALA A 192 -13.02 9.16 8.01
C ALA A 192 -11.79 10.07 8.00
N GLY A 193 -10.88 9.90 8.97
CA GLY A 193 -9.59 10.60 8.99
C GLY A 193 -8.74 10.33 7.74
N ALA A 194 -8.66 9.06 7.32
CA ALA A 194 -8.00 8.68 6.08
C ALA A 194 -8.64 9.34 4.85
N LEU A 195 -9.98 9.42 4.80
CA LEU A 195 -10.69 10.04 3.68
C LEU A 195 -10.45 11.55 3.63
N VAL A 196 -10.42 12.24 4.77
CA VAL A 196 -10.05 13.66 4.85
C VAL A 196 -8.62 13.88 4.35
N ALA A 197 -7.66 13.05 4.77
CA ALA A 197 -6.30 13.12 4.28
C ALA A 197 -6.19 12.80 2.78
N ALA A 198 -6.99 11.84 2.27
CA ALA A 198 -7.06 11.51 0.86
C ALA A 198 -7.54 12.69 0.01
N VAL A 199 -8.55 13.45 0.49
CA VAL A 199 -8.99 14.68 -0.18
C VAL A 199 -7.86 15.71 -0.23
N GLY A 200 -7.12 15.88 0.86
CA GLY A 200 -5.93 16.74 0.88
C GLY A 200 -4.86 16.30 -0.13
N GLY A 201 -4.56 15.01 -0.19
CA GLY A 201 -3.62 14.43 -1.16
C GLY A 201 -4.09 14.59 -2.61
N GLY A 202 -5.38 14.37 -2.87
CA GLY A 202 -5.97 14.54 -4.20
C GLY A 202 -5.94 15.98 -4.69
N LEU A 203 -6.24 16.96 -3.83
CA LEU A 203 -6.11 18.38 -4.16
C LEU A 203 -4.65 18.74 -4.50
N LEU A 204 -3.69 18.24 -3.72
CA LEU A 204 -2.26 18.42 -3.99
C LEU A 204 -1.87 17.82 -5.36
N THR A 205 -2.29 16.59 -5.66
CA THR A 205 -2.03 15.94 -6.95
C THR A 205 -2.62 16.73 -8.11
N ILE A 206 -3.90 17.12 -8.03
CA ILE A 206 -4.57 17.88 -9.10
C ILE A 206 -3.87 19.22 -9.31
N TYR A 207 -3.55 19.94 -8.24
CA TYR A 207 -2.89 21.23 -8.34
C TYR A 207 -1.49 21.10 -8.93
N ALA A 208 -0.70 20.13 -8.47
CA ALA A 208 0.64 19.85 -9.00
C ALA A 208 0.60 19.44 -10.48
N PHE A 209 -0.41 18.64 -10.88
CA PHE A 209 -0.62 18.25 -12.26
C PHE A 209 -1.02 19.44 -13.14
N ILE A 210 -1.94 20.30 -12.70
CA ILE A 210 -2.31 21.52 -13.42
C ILE A 210 -1.08 22.43 -13.55
N ALA A 211 -0.29 22.61 -12.49
CA ALA A 211 0.93 23.39 -12.53
C ALA A 211 1.93 22.83 -13.56
N MET A 212 2.07 21.50 -13.62
CA MET A 212 2.90 20.80 -14.59
C MET A 212 2.39 21.01 -16.03
N VAL A 213 1.11 20.75 -16.31
CA VAL A 213 0.52 20.91 -17.65
C VAL A 213 0.53 22.36 -18.11
N THR A 214 0.30 23.31 -17.21
CA THR A 214 0.34 24.75 -17.54
C THR A 214 1.76 25.21 -17.90
N LYS A 215 2.80 24.50 -17.41
CA LYS A 215 4.20 24.89 -17.61
C LYS A 215 4.88 24.15 -18.75
N PHE A 216 4.65 22.85 -18.90
CA PHE A 216 5.18 22.06 -20.01
C PHE A 216 4.27 22.09 -21.24
N GLY A 217 3.02 22.56 -21.11
CA GLY A 217 2.02 22.38 -22.15
C GLY A 217 1.50 20.94 -22.20
N ALA A 218 0.27 20.74 -22.68
CA ALA A 218 -0.30 19.40 -22.83
C ALA A 218 0.37 18.61 -23.97
N GLU A 219 0.93 19.30 -24.96
CA GLU A 219 1.53 18.69 -26.14
C GLU A 219 2.88 18.05 -25.80
N ASP A 220 3.79 18.74 -25.10
CA ASP A 220 5.09 18.16 -24.68
C ASP A 220 4.94 17.08 -23.58
N LEU A 221 3.85 17.11 -22.81
CA LEU A 221 3.59 16.14 -21.75
C LEU A 221 3.02 14.81 -22.29
N PHE A 222 2.28 14.84 -23.40
CA PHE A 222 1.55 13.69 -23.94
C PHE A 222 1.97 13.28 -25.36
N GLY A 223 2.81 14.05 -26.04
CA GLY A 223 3.36 13.74 -27.35
C GLY A 223 4.87 13.96 -27.39
N VAL A 224 5.59 12.96 -27.91
CA VAL A 224 6.90 13.15 -28.56
C VAL A 224 8.09 13.45 -27.61
N MET A 225 8.64 12.40 -27.00
CA MET A 225 10.09 12.34 -26.74
C MET A 225 10.85 12.08 -28.07
N GLU A 226 10.71 12.95 -29.07
CA GLU A 226 11.57 12.92 -30.26
C GLU A 226 12.62 14.03 -30.17
N GLY A 227 13.76 13.66 -29.61
CA GLY A 227 15.00 14.45 -29.70
C GLY A 227 15.34 15.24 -28.44
N ASP A 228 16.64 15.35 -28.18
CA ASP A 228 17.24 16.37 -27.29
C ASP A 228 17.06 16.16 -25.77
N ARG A 229 17.68 15.15 -25.16
CA ARG A 229 19.14 15.03 -24.93
C ARG A 229 19.88 16.22 -24.28
N GLU A 230 19.21 17.32 -23.92
CA GLU A 230 19.66 18.24 -22.85
C GLU A 230 19.05 17.89 -21.47
N MET A 231 18.10 16.95 -21.48
CA MET A 231 17.16 16.53 -20.43
C MET A 231 17.75 16.06 -19.06
N MET A 232 19.07 15.93 -18.93
CA MET A 232 19.78 15.66 -17.65
C MET A 232 21.09 16.46 -17.53
N GLY A 233 21.39 17.37 -18.47
CA GLY A 233 22.72 17.97 -18.67
C GLY A 233 23.20 18.89 -17.54
N GLN A 234 22.32 19.25 -16.61
CA GLN A 234 22.60 20.06 -15.42
C GLN A 234 21.92 19.49 -14.19
N LEU A 235 22.17 18.22 -13.87
CA LEU A 235 21.63 17.60 -12.66
C LEU A 235 21.89 18.42 -11.36
N PHE A 236 22.88 19.34 -11.34
CA PHE A 236 23.21 20.19 -10.18
C PHE A 236 23.88 21.55 -10.51
N GLY A 237 23.68 22.17 -11.68
CA GLY A 237 24.35 23.45 -11.93
C GLY A 237 23.96 24.14 -13.22
N THR A 238 23.37 25.34 -13.05
CA THR A 238 22.75 26.30 -13.99
C THR A 238 21.35 25.90 -14.50
N SER A 239 20.51 26.78 -15.06
CA SER A 239 20.04 28.11 -14.64
C SER A 239 18.87 28.51 -15.56
N THR A 240 17.80 27.72 -15.62
CA THR A 240 16.56 28.14 -16.30
C THR A 240 15.38 27.95 -15.36
N ILE A 241 14.51 28.97 -15.32
CA ILE A 241 13.29 29.04 -14.50
C ILE A 241 12.41 27.80 -14.74
N GLU A 242 12.40 27.29 -15.98
CA GLU A 242 11.58 26.17 -16.43
C GLU A 242 11.97 24.83 -15.77
N GLY A 243 13.26 24.53 -15.62
CA GLY A 243 13.73 23.28 -15.00
C GLY A 243 13.45 23.21 -13.49
N SER A 244 13.59 24.33 -12.79
CA SER A 244 13.40 24.39 -11.32
C SER A 244 11.92 24.30 -10.93
N ILE A 245 11.02 24.94 -11.68
CA ILE A 245 9.58 24.88 -11.42
C ILE A 245 9.02 23.48 -11.76
N GLY A 246 9.58 22.82 -12.78
CA GLY A 246 9.26 21.43 -13.11
C GLY A 246 9.48 20.47 -11.94
N ILE A 247 10.64 20.56 -11.29
CA ILE A 247 11.02 19.67 -10.18
C ILE A 247 10.07 19.80 -8.99
N GLY A 248 9.66 21.02 -8.65
CA GLY A 248 8.72 21.27 -7.56
C GLY A 248 7.34 20.68 -7.79
N SER A 249 6.85 20.83 -9.02
CA SER A 249 5.55 20.32 -9.46
C SER A 249 5.56 18.80 -9.48
N ILE A 250 6.65 18.18 -9.96
CA ILE A 250 6.86 16.73 -9.92
C ILE A 250 6.89 16.23 -8.48
N PHE A 251 7.63 16.90 -7.60
CA PHE A 251 7.71 16.51 -6.20
C PHE A 251 6.35 16.63 -5.50
N GLY A 252 5.62 17.72 -5.74
CA GLY A 252 4.24 17.90 -5.26
C GLY A 252 3.30 16.81 -5.77
N LEU A 253 3.42 16.42 -7.04
CA LEU A 253 2.64 15.34 -7.64
C LEU A 253 2.92 14.00 -6.94
N ILE A 254 4.20 13.66 -6.75
CA ILE A 254 4.63 12.45 -6.04
C ILE A 254 4.09 12.44 -4.61
N LEU A 255 4.23 13.56 -3.87
CA LEU A 255 3.71 13.65 -2.51
C LEU A 255 2.19 13.45 -2.46
N GLY A 256 1.43 14.10 -3.34
CA GLY A 256 -0.02 13.92 -3.42
C GLY A 256 -0.41 12.48 -3.71
N LEU A 257 0.27 11.84 -4.67
CA LEU A 257 0.06 10.44 -5.01
C LEU A 257 0.42 9.48 -3.86
N LEU A 258 1.49 9.76 -3.11
CA LEU A 258 1.85 8.97 -1.93
C LEU A 258 0.81 9.11 -0.81
N VAL A 259 0.31 10.33 -0.56
CA VAL A 259 -0.79 10.53 0.39
C VAL A 259 -2.01 9.73 -0.04
N LEU A 260 -2.41 9.82 -1.32
CA LEU A 260 -3.53 9.05 -1.87
C LEU A 260 -3.31 7.55 -1.73
N ALA A 261 -2.15 7.04 -2.13
CA ALA A 261 -1.83 5.62 -2.06
C ALA A 261 -1.97 5.10 -0.63
N VAL A 262 -1.35 5.79 0.34
CA VAL A 262 -1.41 5.40 1.76
C VAL A 262 -2.82 5.46 2.31
N THR A 263 -3.55 6.55 2.05
CA THR A 263 -4.88 6.80 2.65
C THR A 263 -5.99 5.98 1.99
N VAL A 264 -6.00 5.86 0.67
CA VAL A 264 -6.97 5.02 -0.07
C VAL A 264 -6.75 3.55 0.25
N PHE A 265 -5.49 3.09 0.28
CA PHE A 265 -5.18 1.72 0.68
C PHE A 265 -5.67 1.43 2.11
N TYR A 266 -5.50 2.38 3.03
CA TYR A 266 -6.06 2.27 4.38
C TYR A 266 -7.60 2.28 4.41
N VAL A 267 -8.27 3.08 3.59
CA VAL A 267 -9.75 3.05 3.52
C VAL A 267 -10.24 1.66 3.08
N ILE A 268 -9.58 1.06 2.09
CA ILE A 268 -9.97 -0.25 1.52
C ILE A 268 -9.62 -1.40 2.47
N LYS A 269 -8.40 -1.43 3.02
CA LYS A 269 -7.85 -2.58 3.75
C LYS A 269 -7.67 -2.37 5.25
N GLY A 270 -7.65 -1.13 5.71
CA GLY A 270 -7.44 -0.79 7.11
C GLY A 270 -8.63 -1.11 8.00
N GLU A 271 -8.35 -1.25 9.29
CA GLU A 271 -9.33 -1.50 10.34
C GLU A 271 -10.07 -0.20 10.75
N GLY A 272 -11.31 -0.32 11.20
CA GLY A 272 -12.10 0.80 11.71
C GLY A 272 -13.36 1.11 10.92
N ARG A 273 -14.24 1.93 11.51
CA ARG A 273 -15.52 2.30 10.92
C ARG A 273 -15.42 3.66 10.23
N ILE A 274 -16.22 3.85 9.19
CA ILE A 274 -16.32 5.14 8.48
C ILE A 274 -17.08 6.16 9.34
N LEU A 275 -18.07 5.72 10.10
CA LEU A 275 -18.84 6.55 11.01
C LEU A 275 -18.72 6.02 12.45
N PRO A 276 -18.66 6.89 13.47
CA PRO A 276 -18.75 6.47 14.85
C PRO A 276 -20.08 5.73 15.04
N ALA A 277 -20.07 4.62 15.78
CA ALA A 277 -21.30 3.90 16.11
C ALA A 277 -22.26 4.89 16.77
N ARG A 278 -23.50 5.00 16.27
CA ARG A 278 -24.57 5.68 17.00
C ARG A 278 -24.55 5.11 18.41
N GLN A 279 -24.25 5.93 19.42
CA GLN A 279 -24.46 5.52 20.79
C GLN A 279 -25.93 5.13 20.87
N GLN A 280 -26.21 3.83 20.99
CA GLN A 280 -27.52 3.40 21.43
C GLN A 280 -27.62 3.93 22.85
N THR A 281 -28.29 5.06 23.02
CA THR A 281 -28.71 5.55 24.33
C THR A 281 -29.47 4.38 24.93
N ALA A 282 -28.86 3.68 25.87
CA ALA A 282 -29.51 2.59 26.58
C ALA A 282 -30.79 3.20 27.17
N GLN A 283 -31.94 2.77 26.65
CA GLN A 283 -33.22 3.02 27.29
C GLN A 283 -33.10 2.42 28.68
N GLN A 284 -32.88 3.29 29.66
CA GLN A 284 -32.89 2.97 31.06
C GLN A 284 -34.30 2.43 31.35
N PRO A 285 -34.48 1.16 31.74
CA PRO A 285 -35.80 0.67 32.08
C PRO A 285 -36.28 1.46 33.29
N GLU A 286 -37.36 2.22 33.12
CA GLU A 286 -38.05 2.92 34.19
C GLU A 286 -38.33 1.91 35.31
N GLN A 287 -37.74 2.14 36.48
CA GLN A 287 -38.09 1.39 37.68
C GLN A 287 -39.53 1.74 38.06
N PRO A 288 -40.42 0.75 38.24
CA PRO A 288 -41.77 1.03 38.72
C PRO A 288 -41.70 1.56 40.15
N VAL A 289 -42.20 2.78 40.32
CA VAL A 289 -42.44 3.41 41.63
C VAL A 289 -43.43 2.53 42.38
N GLN A 290 -42.97 1.83 43.43
CA GLN A 290 -43.87 1.17 44.37
C GLN A 290 -44.49 2.25 45.27
N GLN A 291 -45.82 2.32 45.20
CA GLN A 291 -46.68 3.09 46.10
C GLN A 291 -46.87 2.36 47.43
#